data_AF-L9WTG4-F1
#
_entry.id   AF-L9WTG4-F1
#
_cell.length_a   1.000
_cell.length_b   1.000
_cell.length_c   1.000
_cell.angle_alpha   90.00
_cell.angle_beta   90.00
_cell.angle_gamma   90.00
#
_symmetry.space_group_name_H-M   'P 1'
#
loop_
_entity.id
_entity.type
_entity.pdbx_description
1 polymer ?
#
loop_
_entity_poly.entity_id
_entity_poly.type
_entity_poly.pdbx_seq_one_letter_code
_entity_poly.pdbx_strand_id
1 'polypeptide(L)'
;MSEGQYKFIIQNADQDVILDYLELLLNMLWRSEETVPRGTTYLYDEKELIPLCRKIEMALVEEGVLIQMKPSPSEEMVTDDWQRYSDYDKILFQQLSDETIIESDQELRILSLGDEWQDPLEGDNEAWELYKEGTFTYAIPEKLYNSLEAVCEKICVDLEGWLDKDPGVGQCISKLREKGLFTPNDEMVAEWEKIASGIQIGVQRAGNDRKRHENIDQDYLILLLHQVSSFLTFVIKRYEDGYHETSS
;
A
#
# COMPACT_ATOMS: atom_id res chain seq x y z
N MET A 1 32.75 0.45 16.06
CA MET A 1 32.41 1.89 15.95
C MET A 1 31.86 2.36 17.28
N SER A 2 32.03 3.64 17.64
CA SER A 2 31.51 4.16 18.92
C SER A 2 30.02 4.50 18.80
N GLU A 3 29.24 4.32 19.87
CA GLU A 3 27.80 4.67 19.97
C GLU A 3 27.44 6.04 19.37
N GLY A 4 28.33 7.03 19.49
CA GLY A 4 28.14 8.37 18.92
C GLY A 4 28.16 8.46 17.38
N GLN A 5 28.77 7.50 16.68
CA GLN A 5 28.81 7.48 15.20
C GLN A 5 27.49 6.97 14.61
N TYR A 6 26.88 5.95 15.23
CA TYR A 6 25.57 5.42 14.85
C TYR A 6 24.49 6.50 14.95
N LYS A 7 24.49 7.25 16.07
CA LYS A 7 23.54 8.33 16.32
C LYS A 7 23.69 9.49 15.34
N PHE A 8 24.91 9.80 14.92
CA PHE A 8 25.18 10.87 13.96
C PHE A 8 24.61 10.56 12.57
N ILE A 9 24.79 9.33 12.08
CA ILE A 9 24.27 8.88 10.77
C ILE A 9 22.73 8.98 10.75
N ILE A 10 22.06 8.42 11.77
CA ILE A 10 20.58 8.42 11.84
C ILE A 10 20.00 9.84 11.92
N GLN A 11 20.71 10.79 12.55
CA GLN A 11 20.19 12.14 12.78
C GLN A 11 20.51 13.15 11.67
N ASN A 12 21.48 12.87 10.80
CA ASN A 12 22.01 13.87 9.86
C ASN A 12 22.15 13.37 8.41
N ALA A 13 21.84 12.11 8.14
CA ALA A 13 21.88 11.56 6.78
C ALA A 13 20.51 11.63 6.11
N ASP A 14 20.50 11.60 4.78
CA ASP A 14 19.28 11.41 3.99
C ASP A 14 18.75 9.97 4.16
N GLN A 15 17.50 9.77 3.75
CA GLN A 15 16.80 8.50 3.93
C GLN A 15 17.55 7.34 3.26
N ASP A 16 18.07 7.53 2.06
CA ASP A 16 18.80 6.49 1.31
C ASP A 16 20.04 6.02 2.07
N VAL A 17 20.83 6.95 2.63
CA VAL A 17 22.02 6.59 3.42
C VAL A 17 21.63 5.89 4.74
N ILE A 18 20.49 6.23 5.34
CA ILE A 18 19.97 5.54 6.52
C ILE A 18 19.55 4.11 6.17
N LEU A 19 18.87 3.93 5.02
CA LEU A 19 18.45 2.62 4.53
C LEU A 19 19.66 1.75 4.18
N ASP A 20 20.62 2.25 3.41
CA ASP A 20 21.90 1.56 3.11
C ASP A 20 22.62 1.13 4.39
N TYR A 21 22.60 1.98 5.42
CA TYR A 21 23.21 1.68 6.70
C TYR A 21 22.48 0.56 7.45
N LEU A 22 21.14 0.58 7.42
CA LEU A 22 20.30 -0.47 7.98
C LEU A 22 20.50 -1.79 7.22
N GLU A 23 20.62 -1.78 5.89
CA GLU A 23 20.95 -2.98 5.10
C GLU A 23 22.30 -3.55 5.54
N LEU A 24 23.32 -2.71 5.68
CA LEU A 24 24.64 -3.15 6.09
C LEU A 24 24.60 -3.81 7.48
N LEU A 25 23.89 -3.20 8.43
CA LEU A 25 23.72 -3.75 9.78
C LEU A 25 22.98 -5.09 9.75
N LEU A 26 21.88 -5.18 9.01
CA LEU A 26 21.12 -6.42 8.87
C LEU A 26 21.94 -7.52 8.20
N ASN A 27 22.70 -7.19 7.17
CA ASN A 27 23.59 -8.12 6.48
C ASN A 27 24.77 -8.58 7.36
N MET A 28 25.24 -7.73 8.28
CA MET A 28 26.23 -8.13 9.28
C MET A 28 25.63 -9.05 10.34
N LEU A 29 24.38 -8.82 10.75
CA LEU A 29 23.65 -9.70 11.67
C LEU A 29 23.25 -11.03 11.03
N TRP A 30 23.04 -11.02 9.70
CA TRP A 30 22.70 -12.19 8.88
C TRP A 30 23.84 -13.21 8.75
N ARG A 31 25.10 -12.78 8.92
CA ARG A 31 26.28 -13.63 8.69
C ARG A 31 26.85 -14.16 9.99
N SER A 32 26.54 -15.41 10.33
CA SER A 32 27.33 -16.16 11.32
C SER A 32 28.42 -16.95 10.59
N GLU A 33 29.69 -16.71 10.95
CA GLU A 33 30.82 -17.45 10.40
C GLU A 33 30.98 -18.77 11.15
N GLU A 34 30.82 -19.90 10.44
CA GLU A 34 31.24 -21.19 10.94
C GLU A 34 32.52 -21.63 10.21
N THR A 35 33.59 -21.83 10.97
CA THR A 35 34.84 -22.34 10.41
C THR A 35 34.73 -23.85 10.24
N VAL A 36 34.64 -24.31 8.99
CA VAL A 36 34.66 -25.74 8.66
C VAL A 36 36.05 -26.17 8.20
N PRO A 37 36.45 -27.46 8.32
CA PRO A 37 37.81 -27.92 8.03
C PRO A 37 38.33 -27.68 6.60
N ARG A 38 37.48 -27.22 5.67
CA ARG A 38 37.80 -26.92 4.26
C ARG A 38 37.36 -25.52 3.80
N GLY A 39 37.00 -24.60 4.70
CA GLY A 39 36.59 -23.25 4.35
C GLY A 39 35.79 -22.54 5.45
N THR A 40 35.25 -21.37 5.13
CA THR A 40 34.25 -20.69 5.96
C THR A 40 32.90 -20.94 5.33
N THR A 41 31.95 -21.48 6.10
CA THR A 41 30.54 -21.57 5.70
C THR A 41 29.76 -20.53 6.46
N TYR A 42 28.82 -19.87 5.79
CA TYR A 42 27.90 -18.93 6.42
C TYR A 42 26.64 -19.71 6.80
N LEU A 43 26.28 -19.69 8.08
CA LEU A 43 25.01 -20.26 8.56
C LEU A 43 24.02 -19.13 8.86
N TYR A 44 22.78 -19.34 8.44
CA TYR A 44 21.68 -18.39 8.58
C TYR A 44 20.72 -18.86 9.67
N ASP A 45 20.49 -18.06 10.71
CA ASP A 45 19.38 -18.31 11.65
C ASP A 45 18.12 -17.57 11.18
N GLU A 46 17.39 -18.21 10.27
CA GLU A 46 16.13 -17.69 9.73
C GLU A 46 15.09 -17.40 10.83
N LYS A 47 15.16 -18.08 11.98
CA LYS A 47 14.13 -18.00 13.03
C LYS A 47 14.17 -16.71 13.84
N GLU A 48 15.36 -16.14 14.04
CA GLU A 48 15.51 -14.88 14.77
C GLU A 48 15.46 -13.67 13.85
N LEU A 49 15.87 -13.85 12.60
CA LEU A 49 16.08 -12.76 11.67
C LEU A 49 14.80 -12.35 10.91
N ILE A 50 13.95 -13.32 10.51
CA ILE A 50 12.65 -13.01 9.89
C ILE A 50 11.77 -12.13 10.80
N PRO A 51 11.63 -12.42 12.11
CA PRO A 51 10.91 -11.53 13.03
C PRO A 51 11.54 -10.14 13.17
N LEU A 52 12.88 -10.02 13.12
CA LEU A 52 13.55 -8.73 13.17
C LEU A 52 13.28 -7.89 11.93
N CYS A 53 13.34 -8.52 10.75
CA CYS A 53 13.02 -7.86 9.48
C CYS A 53 11.58 -7.34 9.50
N ARG A 54 10.62 -8.18 9.89
CA ARG A 54 9.21 -7.75 10.01
C ARG A 54 9.01 -6.57 10.95
N LYS A 55 9.73 -6.53 12.08
CA LYS A 55 9.65 -5.39 13.01
C LYS A 55 10.18 -4.09 12.40
N ILE A 56 11.26 -4.17 11.63
CA ILE A 56 11.84 -2.99 10.95
C ILE A 56 10.91 -2.54 9.83
N GLU A 57 10.38 -3.47 9.03
CA GLU A 57 9.34 -3.19 8.02
C GLU A 57 8.14 -2.47 8.64
N MET A 58 7.57 -3.01 9.73
CA MET A 58 6.43 -2.38 10.41
C MET A 58 6.77 -0.97 10.91
N ALA A 59 7.93 -0.79 11.53
CA ALA A 59 8.35 0.54 12.02
C ALA A 59 8.55 1.55 10.89
N LEU A 60 9.02 1.11 9.72
CA LEU A 60 9.18 1.98 8.56
C LEU A 60 7.84 2.30 7.91
N VAL A 61 6.93 1.33 7.83
CA VAL A 61 5.55 1.53 7.37
C VAL A 61 4.78 2.51 8.28
N GLU A 62 4.95 2.44 9.61
CA GLU A 62 4.36 3.39 10.56
C GLU A 62 4.76 4.84 10.26
N GLU A 63 5.99 5.04 9.79
CA GLU A 63 6.55 6.35 9.41
C GLU A 63 6.32 6.70 7.93
N GLY A 64 5.53 5.90 7.20
CA GLY A 64 5.22 6.11 5.77
C GLY A 64 6.36 5.73 4.82
N VAL A 65 7.41 5.07 5.31
CA VAL A 65 8.52 4.55 4.51
C VAL A 65 8.16 3.14 4.04
N LEU A 66 7.56 3.08 2.85
CA LEU A 66 7.07 1.84 2.25
C LEU A 66 8.19 1.09 1.55
N ILE A 67 8.83 0.19 2.29
CA ILE A 67 9.89 -0.68 1.79
C ILE A 67 9.66 -2.12 2.20
N GLN A 68 10.18 -3.04 1.40
CA GLN A 68 10.16 -4.47 1.64
C GLN A 68 11.59 -4.99 1.66
N MET A 69 11.91 -5.82 2.63
CA MET A 69 13.19 -6.52 2.66
C MET A 69 13.10 -7.79 1.84
N LYS A 70 13.91 -7.90 0.78
CA LYS A 70 14.07 -9.13 0.02
C LYS A 70 15.50 -9.65 0.11
N PRO A 71 15.69 -10.96 0.38
CA PRO A 71 17.00 -11.56 0.17
C PRO A 71 17.30 -11.59 -1.33
N SER A 72 18.44 -11.04 -1.73
CA SER A 72 18.99 -11.19 -3.07
C SER A 72 19.46 -12.63 -3.26
N PRO A 73 19.05 -13.33 -4.33
CA PRO A 73 19.65 -14.61 -4.66
C PRO A 73 21.16 -14.41 -4.89
N SER A 74 22.00 -15.28 -4.32
CA SER A 74 23.38 -15.41 -4.78
C SER A 74 23.39 -16.01 -6.19
N GLU A 75 24.51 -15.92 -6.92
CA GLU A 75 24.67 -16.66 -8.18
C GLU A 75 24.28 -18.15 -7.97
N GLU A 76 23.42 -18.69 -8.84
CA GLU A 76 23.02 -20.11 -8.78
C GLU A 76 24.26 -20.99 -8.94
N MET A 77 24.66 -21.68 -7.87
CA MET A 77 25.68 -22.71 -7.97
C MET A 77 25.01 -24.05 -8.29
N VAL A 78 25.34 -24.58 -9.47
CA VAL A 78 25.02 -25.96 -9.84
C VAL A 78 26.21 -26.82 -9.46
N THR A 79 26.02 -27.71 -8.48
CA THR A 79 27.04 -28.70 -8.11
C THR A 79 27.15 -29.79 -9.18
N ASP A 80 28.26 -30.54 -9.17
CA ASP A 80 28.55 -31.59 -10.18
C ASP A 80 27.47 -32.69 -10.28
N ASP A 81 26.58 -32.79 -9.28
CA ASP A 81 25.43 -33.69 -9.20
C ASP A 81 24.08 -33.05 -9.60
N TRP A 82 24.10 -31.89 -10.27
CA TRP A 82 22.92 -31.14 -10.73
C TRP A 82 21.99 -30.65 -9.60
N GLN A 83 22.47 -30.62 -8.36
CA GLN A 83 21.74 -29.98 -7.28
C GLN A 83 21.90 -28.47 -7.38
N ARG A 84 20.77 -27.75 -7.28
CA ARG A 84 20.75 -26.29 -7.26
C ARG A 84 20.80 -25.85 -5.81
N TYR A 85 21.84 -25.13 -5.45
CA TYR A 85 21.94 -24.45 -4.17
C TYR A 85 21.74 -22.96 -4.43
N SER A 86 20.69 -22.39 -3.84
CA SER A 86 20.54 -20.94 -3.75
C SER A 86 21.03 -20.52 -2.36
N ASP A 87 22.22 -19.93 -2.29
CA ASP A 87 22.58 -19.13 -1.13
C ASP A 87 21.85 -17.77 -1.25
N TYR A 88 21.55 -17.14 -0.12
CA TYR A 88 21.05 -15.77 -0.09
C TYR A 88 22.21 -14.86 0.26
N ASP A 89 22.55 -13.92 -0.64
CA ASP A 89 23.80 -13.18 -0.53
C ASP A 89 23.70 -11.99 0.45
N LYS A 90 22.57 -11.27 0.37
CA LYS A 90 22.27 -10.04 1.13
C LYS A 90 20.76 -9.77 1.24
N ILE A 91 20.29 -9.17 2.33
CA ILE A 91 19.03 -8.40 2.33
C ILE A 91 19.24 -7.10 1.57
N LEU A 92 18.30 -6.77 0.71
CA LEU A 92 18.12 -5.45 0.13
C LEU A 92 16.75 -4.89 0.55
N PHE A 93 16.69 -3.60 0.86
CA PHE A 93 15.44 -2.86 0.88
C PHE A 93 15.02 -2.58 -0.56
N GLN A 94 13.80 -2.97 -0.88
CA GLN A 94 13.14 -2.63 -2.11
C GLN A 94 12.04 -1.62 -1.78
N GLN A 95 12.10 -0.44 -2.37
CA GLN A 95 11.02 0.54 -2.26
C GLN A 95 9.75 -0.05 -2.88
N LEU A 96 8.69 -0.11 -2.07
CA LEU A 96 7.38 -0.63 -2.48
C LEU A 96 6.53 0.42 -3.19
N SER A 97 6.79 1.71 -2.93
CA SER A 97 5.99 2.80 -3.49
C SER A 97 6.84 4.00 -3.88
N ASP A 98 6.44 4.65 -4.97
CA ASP A 98 6.93 5.96 -5.39
C ASP A 98 6.38 7.07 -4.45
N GLU A 99 7.05 8.24 -4.36
CA GLU A 99 6.62 9.40 -3.54
C GLU A 99 5.18 9.83 -3.87
N THR A 100 4.79 9.68 -5.13
CA THR A 100 3.44 9.97 -5.63
C THR A 100 2.32 9.17 -4.94
N ILE A 101 2.64 8.00 -4.38
CA ILE A 101 1.68 7.19 -3.61
C ILE A 101 1.41 7.82 -2.25
N ILE A 102 2.46 8.31 -1.59
CA ILE A 102 2.38 8.98 -0.29
C ILE A 102 1.69 10.33 -0.43
N GLU A 103 1.99 11.08 -1.49
CA GLU A 103 1.34 12.37 -1.76
C GLU A 103 -0.17 12.22 -1.95
N SER A 104 -0.63 11.24 -2.74
CA SER A 104 -2.06 11.03 -2.97
C SER A 104 -2.81 10.62 -1.69
N ASP A 105 -2.20 9.81 -0.83
CA ASP A 105 -2.80 9.44 0.47
C ASP A 105 -2.87 10.65 1.40
N GLN A 106 -1.81 11.46 1.47
CA GLN A 106 -1.79 12.69 2.26
C GLN A 106 -2.84 13.71 1.78
N GLU A 107 -3.02 13.85 0.46
CA GLU A 107 -4.07 14.71 -0.09
C GLU A 107 -5.47 14.25 0.33
N LEU A 108 -5.74 12.95 0.30
CA LEU A 108 -7.05 12.43 0.71
C LEU A 108 -7.29 12.59 2.21
N ARG A 109 -6.25 12.40 3.04
CA ARG A 109 -6.34 12.70 4.48
C ARG A 109 -6.65 14.16 4.74
N ILE A 110 -6.09 15.08 3.96
CA ILE A 110 -6.41 16.51 4.11
C ILE A 110 -7.91 16.74 3.82
N LEU A 111 -8.46 16.10 2.79
CA LEU A 111 -9.89 16.17 2.49
C LEU A 111 -10.75 15.59 3.62
N SER A 112 -10.32 14.49 4.26
CA SER A 112 -11.05 13.86 5.37
C SER A 112 -11.03 14.66 6.68
N LEU A 113 -10.20 15.71 6.78
CA LEU A 113 -10.27 16.68 7.88
C LEU A 113 -11.44 17.67 7.75
N GLY A 114 -12.07 17.75 6.57
CA GLY A 114 -13.27 18.56 6.37
C GLY A 114 -14.54 17.81 6.79
N ASP A 115 -15.48 18.53 7.44
CA ASP A 115 -16.76 17.97 7.94
C ASP A 115 -17.59 17.28 6.83
N GLU A 116 -17.44 17.68 5.56
CA GLU A 116 -18.21 17.14 4.43
C GLU A 116 -17.79 15.71 4.03
N TRP A 117 -16.48 15.42 4.09
CA TRP A 117 -15.87 14.19 3.59
C TRP A 117 -15.39 13.24 4.68
N GLN A 118 -15.42 13.67 5.94
CA GLN A 118 -14.98 12.85 7.06
C GLN A 118 -15.69 11.49 7.11
N ASP A 119 -17.03 11.46 7.09
CA ASP A 119 -17.78 10.20 7.18
C ASP A 119 -17.61 9.33 5.91
N PRO A 120 -17.74 9.87 4.67
CA PRO A 120 -17.52 9.06 3.47
C PRO A 120 -16.10 8.46 3.32
N LEU A 121 -15.08 9.10 3.92
CA LEU A 121 -13.69 8.66 3.87
C LEU A 121 -13.27 7.77 5.05
N GLU A 122 -14.18 7.44 5.97
CA GLU A 122 -13.87 6.58 7.13
C GLU A 122 -13.30 5.23 6.69
N GLY A 123 -13.89 4.61 5.67
CA GLY A 123 -13.43 3.31 5.15
C GLY A 123 -12.01 3.35 4.59
N ASP A 124 -11.61 4.41 3.89
CA ASP A 124 -10.25 4.55 3.36
C ASP A 124 -9.23 4.70 4.49
N ASN A 125 -9.54 5.54 5.48
CA ASN A 125 -8.72 5.70 6.69
C ASN A 125 -8.55 4.37 7.44
N GLU A 126 -9.64 3.62 7.67
CA GLU A 126 -9.58 2.30 8.32
C GLU A 126 -8.74 1.29 7.50
N ALA A 127 -8.86 1.31 6.18
CA ALA A 127 -8.07 0.45 5.30
C ALA A 127 -6.57 0.74 5.42
N TRP A 128 -6.20 2.03 5.54
CA TRP A 128 -4.81 2.42 5.74
C TRP A 128 -4.27 2.02 7.11
N GLU A 129 -5.05 2.19 8.18
CA GLU A 129 -4.63 1.74 9.52
C GLU A 129 -4.41 0.22 9.55
N LEU A 130 -5.30 -0.55 8.94
CA LEU A 130 -5.13 -2.01 8.80
C LEU A 130 -3.85 -2.38 8.04
N TYR A 131 -3.50 -1.63 7.00
CA TYR A 131 -2.26 -1.83 6.27
C TYR A 131 -1.03 -1.56 7.14
N LYS A 132 -1.02 -0.44 7.88
CA LYS A 132 0.08 -0.10 8.80
C LYS A 132 0.26 -1.11 9.92
N GLU A 133 -0.83 -1.64 10.45
CA GLU A 133 -0.80 -2.68 11.48
C GLU A 133 -0.31 -4.05 10.96
N GLY A 134 -0.09 -4.18 9.65
CA GLY A 134 0.31 -5.45 9.01
C GLY A 134 -0.85 -6.44 8.84
N THR A 135 -2.10 -5.96 8.89
CA THR A 135 -3.31 -6.79 8.76
C THR A 135 -3.68 -6.96 7.29
N PHE A 136 -2.88 -7.74 6.57
CA PHE A 136 -3.00 -7.95 5.12
C PHE A 136 -4.10 -8.96 4.74
N THR A 137 -5.35 -8.59 4.99
CA THR A 137 -6.51 -9.48 4.79
C THR A 137 -7.55 -8.86 3.86
N TYR A 138 -8.61 -9.61 3.57
CA TYR A 138 -9.76 -9.13 2.79
C TYR A 138 -10.44 -7.88 3.37
N ALA A 139 -10.21 -7.55 4.64
CA ALA A 139 -10.76 -6.37 5.28
C ALA A 139 -10.33 -5.07 4.57
N ILE A 140 -9.09 -4.98 4.08
CA ILE A 140 -8.60 -3.77 3.38
C ILE A 140 -9.42 -3.50 2.11
N PRO A 141 -9.55 -4.44 1.14
CA PRO A 141 -10.41 -4.23 -0.02
C PRO A 141 -11.88 -3.92 0.30
N GLU A 142 -12.43 -4.53 1.35
CA GLU A 142 -13.81 -4.26 1.79
C GLU A 142 -13.99 -2.82 2.26
N LYS A 143 -13.06 -2.34 3.10
CA LYS A 143 -13.07 -0.96 3.59
C LYS A 143 -12.89 0.07 2.47
N LEU A 144 -12.00 -0.22 1.51
CA LEU A 144 -11.83 0.62 0.32
C LEU A 144 -13.08 0.68 -0.55
N TYR A 145 -13.75 -0.46 -0.77
CA TYR A 145 -15.01 -0.47 -1.52
C TYR A 145 -16.10 0.36 -0.83
N ASN A 146 -16.21 0.26 0.50
CA ASN A 146 -17.19 1.03 1.26
C ASN A 146 -16.95 2.54 1.14
N SER A 147 -15.69 2.98 1.15
CA SER A 147 -15.38 4.41 0.95
C SER A 147 -15.69 4.89 -0.47
N LEU A 148 -15.39 4.08 -1.49
CA LEU A 148 -15.81 4.33 -2.87
C LEU A 148 -17.32 4.53 -2.99
N GLU A 149 -18.09 3.62 -2.39
CA GLU A 149 -19.55 3.68 -2.37
C GLU A 149 -20.04 4.92 -1.64
N ALA A 150 -19.56 5.17 -0.42
CA ALA A 150 -19.99 6.30 0.40
C ALA A 150 -19.71 7.65 -0.27
N VAL A 151 -18.53 7.87 -0.87
CA VAL A 151 -18.22 9.13 -1.57
C VAL A 151 -19.10 9.30 -2.81
N CYS A 152 -19.27 8.23 -3.59
CA CYS A 152 -20.12 8.25 -4.77
C CYS A 152 -21.59 8.55 -4.43
N GLU A 153 -22.12 7.92 -3.38
CA GLU A 153 -23.48 8.16 -2.87
C GLU A 153 -23.63 9.57 -2.30
N LYS A 154 -22.66 10.04 -1.52
CA LYS A 154 -22.65 11.40 -0.98
C LYS A 154 -22.86 12.43 -2.08
N ILE A 155 -22.11 12.34 -3.17
CA ILE A 155 -22.24 13.25 -4.30
C ILE A 155 -23.58 13.03 -5.00
N CYS A 156 -23.86 11.80 -5.46
CA CYS A 156 -24.98 11.54 -6.36
C CYS A 156 -26.36 11.62 -5.71
N VAL A 157 -26.46 11.37 -4.40
CA VAL A 157 -27.72 11.29 -3.66
C VAL A 157 -27.85 12.46 -2.69
N ASP A 158 -26.90 12.62 -1.78
CA ASP A 158 -27.07 13.56 -0.65
C ASP A 158 -26.88 15.01 -1.05
N LEU A 159 -25.81 15.32 -1.78
CA LEU A 159 -25.47 16.68 -2.17
C LEU A 159 -26.29 17.14 -3.38
N GLU A 160 -26.41 16.27 -4.38
CA GLU A 160 -26.97 16.67 -5.67
C GLU A 160 -28.36 16.10 -6.00
N GLY A 161 -28.79 15.02 -5.33
CA GLY A 161 -30.07 14.37 -5.59
C GLY A 161 -30.25 13.89 -7.04
N TRP A 162 -29.16 13.50 -7.72
CA TRP A 162 -29.20 13.00 -9.09
C TRP A 162 -29.70 11.57 -9.21
N LEU A 163 -29.55 10.77 -8.15
CA LEU A 163 -29.99 9.38 -8.05
C LEU A 163 -30.88 9.18 -6.82
N ASP A 164 -31.67 8.10 -6.86
CA ASP A 164 -32.42 7.60 -5.71
C ASP A 164 -31.46 6.93 -4.69
N LYS A 165 -31.97 6.58 -3.51
CA LYS A 165 -31.21 5.95 -2.42
C LYS A 165 -30.63 4.58 -2.81
N ASP A 166 -29.51 4.25 -2.18
CA ASP A 166 -28.73 3.01 -2.35
C ASP A 166 -28.34 2.70 -3.82
N PRO A 167 -27.83 3.67 -4.59
CA PRO A 167 -27.34 3.39 -5.94
C PRO A 167 -26.04 2.59 -5.86
N GLY A 168 -25.96 1.49 -6.61
CA GLY A 168 -24.69 0.77 -6.72
C GLY A 168 -23.59 1.66 -7.34
N VAL A 169 -22.34 1.49 -6.90
CA VAL A 169 -21.15 2.28 -7.34
C VAL A 169 -21.09 2.53 -8.85
N GLY A 170 -21.37 1.50 -9.67
CA GLY A 170 -21.35 1.64 -11.13
C GLY A 170 -22.39 2.63 -11.68
N GLN A 171 -23.57 2.74 -11.04
CA GLN A 171 -24.58 3.73 -11.39
C GLN A 171 -24.12 5.14 -11.04
N CYS A 172 -23.48 5.32 -9.88
CA CYS A 172 -22.90 6.60 -9.49
C CYS A 172 -21.79 7.04 -10.46
N ILE A 173 -20.84 6.16 -10.79
CA ILE A 173 -19.76 6.47 -11.75
C ILE A 173 -20.35 6.89 -13.11
N SER A 174 -21.35 6.15 -13.60
CA SER A 174 -22.06 6.52 -14.83
C SER A 174 -22.69 7.91 -14.71
N LYS A 175 -23.27 8.24 -13.55
CA LYS A 175 -23.91 9.54 -13.32
C LYS A 175 -22.90 10.69 -13.23
N LEU A 176 -21.80 10.50 -12.51
CA LEU A 176 -20.69 11.46 -12.43
C LEU A 176 -20.13 11.78 -13.83
N ARG A 177 -20.06 10.78 -14.71
CA ARG A 177 -19.71 10.96 -16.12
C ARG A 177 -20.75 11.77 -16.89
N GLU A 178 -22.03 11.44 -16.79
CA GLU A 178 -23.10 12.22 -17.45
C GLU A 178 -23.07 13.70 -17.06
N LYS A 179 -22.61 13.99 -15.84
CA LYS A 179 -22.48 15.34 -15.28
C LYS A 179 -21.15 16.01 -15.63
N GLY A 180 -20.24 15.33 -16.31
CA GLY A 180 -19.00 15.92 -16.82
C GLY A 180 -17.86 15.99 -15.80
N LEU A 181 -17.95 15.30 -14.66
CA LEU A 181 -16.86 15.32 -13.66
C LEU A 181 -15.56 14.69 -14.18
N PHE A 182 -15.64 13.82 -15.20
CA PHE A 182 -14.48 13.19 -15.83
C PHE A 182 -13.96 13.94 -17.07
N THR A 183 -14.60 15.03 -17.48
CA THR A 183 -14.23 15.78 -18.69
C THR A 183 -12.91 16.57 -18.47
N PRO A 184 -12.01 16.64 -19.47
CA PRO A 184 -12.12 16.11 -20.84
C PRO A 184 -11.71 14.63 -21.00
N ASN A 185 -11.27 13.96 -19.94
CA ASN A 185 -10.75 12.60 -19.98
C ASN A 185 -11.83 11.56 -19.70
N ASP A 186 -12.89 11.55 -20.52
CA ASP A 186 -13.99 10.58 -20.39
C ASP A 186 -13.52 9.12 -20.50
N GLU A 187 -12.37 8.87 -21.14
CA GLU A 187 -11.75 7.55 -21.26
C GLU A 187 -11.32 6.97 -19.90
N MET A 188 -11.01 7.82 -18.92
CA MET A 188 -10.64 7.39 -17.56
C MET A 188 -11.80 6.68 -16.85
N VAL A 189 -13.05 6.93 -17.25
CA VAL A 189 -14.22 6.28 -16.65
C VAL A 189 -14.15 4.76 -16.81
N ALA A 190 -13.69 4.27 -17.97
CA ALA A 190 -13.57 2.84 -18.20
C ALA A 190 -12.49 2.18 -17.33
N GLU A 191 -11.48 2.94 -16.89
CA GLU A 191 -10.46 2.46 -15.94
C GLU A 191 -11.02 2.40 -14.54
N TRP A 192 -11.76 3.43 -14.12
CA TRP A 192 -12.40 3.48 -12.81
C TRP A 192 -13.50 2.46 -12.64
N GLU A 193 -14.32 2.21 -13.67
CA GLU A 193 -15.31 1.12 -13.66
C GLU A 193 -14.62 -0.25 -13.50
N LYS A 194 -13.46 -0.46 -14.14
CA LYS A 194 -12.68 -1.69 -13.98
C LYS A 194 -12.10 -1.82 -12.59
N ILE A 195 -11.58 -0.73 -12.01
CA ILE A 195 -11.03 -0.72 -10.65
C ILE A 195 -12.15 -1.02 -9.64
N ALA A 196 -13.25 -0.27 -9.69
CA ALA A 196 -14.41 -0.48 -8.81
C ALA A 196 -14.99 -1.90 -8.94
N SER A 197 -15.16 -2.39 -10.18
CA SER A 197 -15.63 -3.76 -10.43
C SER A 197 -14.61 -4.81 -9.95
N GLY A 198 -13.32 -4.58 -10.14
CA GLY A 198 -12.24 -5.45 -9.69
C GLY A 198 -12.21 -5.58 -8.17
N ILE A 199 -12.32 -4.45 -7.46
CA ILE A 199 -12.41 -4.41 -6.00
C ILE A 199 -13.68 -5.13 -5.55
N GLN A 200 -14.84 -4.83 -6.14
CA GLN A 200 -16.11 -5.47 -5.78
C GLN A 200 -16.07 -6.98 -5.98
N ILE A 201 -15.53 -7.46 -7.11
CA ILE A 201 -15.35 -8.89 -7.38
C ILE A 201 -14.36 -9.50 -6.39
N GLY A 202 -13.29 -8.78 -6.04
CA GLY A 202 -12.33 -9.20 -5.02
C GLY A 202 -12.99 -9.38 -3.65
N VAL A 203 -13.75 -8.39 -3.19
CA VAL A 203 -14.53 -8.43 -1.95
C VAL A 203 -15.56 -9.55 -1.97
N GLN A 204 -16.33 -9.68 -3.05
CA GLN A 204 -17.34 -10.73 -3.18
C GLN A 204 -16.72 -12.13 -3.19
N ARG A 205 -15.61 -12.34 -3.91
CA ARG A 205 -14.93 -13.65 -3.95
C ARG A 205 -14.27 -13.98 -2.61
N ALA A 206 -13.62 -13.02 -1.98
CA ALA A 206 -13.00 -13.21 -0.67
C ALA A 206 -14.04 -13.37 0.47
N GLY A 207 -15.21 -12.75 0.32
CA GLY A 207 -16.31 -12.81 1.30
C GLY A 207 -17.21 -14.05 1.17
N ASN A 208 -17.37 -14.62 -0.03
CA ASN A 208 -18.24 -15.79 -0.27
C ASN A 208 -17.51 -17.13 -0.10
N ASP A 209 -16.18 -17.14 -0.11
CA ASP A 209 -15.40 -18.36 0.07
C ASP A 209 -15.20 -18.65 1.57
N ARG A 210 -15.57 -19.86 2.02
CA ARG A 210 -15.43 -20.31 3.42
C ARG A 210 -13.97 -20.37 3.88
N LYS A 211 -13.03 -20.20 2.96
CA LYS A 211 -11.62 -19.97 3.20
C LYS A 211 -11.30 -18.53 2.82
N ARG A 212 -11.54 -17.61 3.75
CA ARG A 212 -11.04 -16.24 3.64
C ARG A 212 -9.58 -16.31 3.23
N HIS A 213 -9.16 -15.53 2.25
CA HIS A 213 -7.73 -15.34 1.98
C HIS A 213 -7.14 -14.64 3.22
N GLU A 214 -6.65 -15.44 4.17
CA GLU A 214 -6.12 -14.97 5.45
C GLU A 214 -4.89 -14.10 5.26
N ASN A 215 -4.19 -14.23 4.12
CA ASN A 215 -3.11 -13.37 3.71
C ASN A 215 -3.29 -13.00 2.23
N ILE A 216 -3.46 -11.72 1.97
CA ILE A 216 -3.36 -11.09 0.65
C ILE A 216 -1.95 -10.51 0.52
N ASP A 217 -1.42 -10.50 -0.70
CA ASP A 217 -0.11 -9.93 -0.98
C ASP A 217 -0.05 -8.43 -0.64
N GLN A 218 1.01 -8.02 0.07
CA GLN A 218 1.20 -6.65 0.54
C GLN A 218 1.35 -5.66 -0.61
N ASP A 219 2.05 -6.04 -1.69
CA ASP A 219 2.31 -5.19 -2.85
C ASP A 219 1.01 -4.92 -3.61
N TYR A 220 0.13 -5.93 -3.66
CA TYR A 220 -1.22 -5.77 -4.21
C TYR A 220 -2.08 -4.82 -3.37
N LEU A 221 -2.02 -4.93 -2.03
CA LEU A 221 -2.83 -4.10 -1.14
C LEU A 221 -2.42 -2.63 -1.18
N ILE A 222 -1.12 -2.32 -1.26
CA ILE A 222 -0.66 -0.94 -1.38
C ILE A 222 -1.03 -0.32 -2.72
N LEU A 223 -0.98 -1.11 -3.80
CA LEU A 223 -1.47 -0.68 -5.11
C LEU A 223 -2.96 -0.35 -5.07
N LEU A 224 -3.76 -1.20 -4.42
CA LEU A 224 -5.20 -0.96 -4.26
C LEU A 224 -5.50 0.30 -3.46
N LEU A 225 -4.82 0.49 -2.31
CA LEU A 225 -4.93 1.70 -1.50
C LEU A 225 -4.68 2.93 -2.39
N HIS A 226 -3.55 2.97 -3.07
CA HIS A 226 -3.20 4.10 -3.93
C HIS A 226 -4.23 4.38 -5.02
N GLN A 227 -4.68 3.34 -5.74
CA GLN A 227 -5.65 3.51 -6.83
C GLN A 227 -6.97 4.07 -6.32
N VAL A 228 -7.44 3.59 -5.17
CA VAL A 228 -8.69 4.06 -4.56
C VAL A 228 -8.52 5.48 -4.04
N SER A 229 -7.46 5.77 -3.30
CA SER A 229 -7.25 7.11 -2.74
C SER A 229 -7.07 8.17 -3.85
N SER A 230 -6.39 7.81 -4.94
CA SER A 230 -6.26 8.67 -6.14
C SER A 230 -7.61 8.95 -6.80
N PHE A 231 -8.46 7.93 -6.91
CA PHE A 231 -9.80 8.09 -7.47
C PHE A 231 -10.66 9.03 -6.62
N LEU A 232 -10.70 8.77 -5.32
CA LEU A 232 -11.50 9.53 -4.36
C LEU A 232 -11.07 10.99 -4.37
N THR A 233 -9.75 11.24 -4.29
CA THR A 233 -9.18 12.59 -4.38
C THR A 233 -9.57 13.28 -5.68
N PHE A 234 -9.46 12.58 -6.82
CA PHE A 234 -9.83 13.14 -8.12
C PHE A 234 -11.31 13.53 -8.17
N VAL A 235 -12.21 12.62 -7.77
CA VAL A 235 -13.66 12.85 -7.84
C VAL A 235 -14.08 13.98 -6.92
N ILE A 236 -13.57 14.00 -5.68
CA ILE A 236 -13.87 15.04 -4.70
C ILE A 236 -13.40 16.40 -5.22
N LYS A 237 -12.12 16.54 -5.59
CA LYS A 237 -11.59 17.81 -6.11
C LYS A 237 -12.34 18.29 -7.34
N ARG A 238 -12.67 17.39 -8.28
CA ARG A 238 -13.45 17.76 -9.47
C ARG A 238 -14.87 18.18 -9.16
N TYR A 239 -15.49 17.56 -8.17
CA TYR A 239 -16.79 17.99 -7.69
C TYR A 239 -16.72 19.37 -7.05
N GLU A 240 -15.75 19.59 -6.15
CA GLU A 240 -15.55 20.87 -5.48
C GLU A 240 -15.25 22.00 -6.49
N ASP A 241 -14.31 21.79 -7.41
CA ASP A 241 -13.96 22.77 -8.45
C ASP A 241 -15.12 23.08 -9.40
N GLY A 242 -15.95 22.08 -9.72
CA GLY A 242 -17.01 22.20 -10.73
C GLY A 242 -18.36 22.67 -10.22
N TYR A 243 -18.66 22.42 -8.93
CA TYR A 243 -20.02 22.54 -8.38
C TYR A 243 -20.10 23.32 -7.06
N HIS A 244 -19.03 23.41 -6.26
CA HIS A 244 -19.05 24.21 -5.02
C HIS A 244 -18.99 25.73 -5.29
N GLU A 245 -18.31 26.18 -6.35
CA GLU A 245 -18.25 27.61 -6.71
C GLU A 245 -19.59 28.20 -7.19
N THR A 246 -20.57 27.37 -7.55
CA THR A 246 -21.89 27.81 -8.03
C THR A 246 -22.94 28.00 -6.93
N SER A 247 -22.61 27.67 -5.68
CA SER A 247 -23.56 27.69 -4.55
C SER A 247 -23.31 28.83 -3.54
N SER A 248 -22.44 29.79 -3.86
CA SER A 248 -22.15 30.99 -3.04
C SER A 248 -22.81 32.25 -3.57
#